data_AF-A0AA37BGI7-F1
#
_entry.id   AF-A0AA37BGI7-F1
#
_cell.length_a   1.000
_cell.length_b   1.000
_cell.length_c   1.000
_cell.angle_alpha   90.00
_cell.angle_beta   90.00
_cell.angle_gamma   90.00
#
_symmetry.space_group_name_H-M   'P 1'
#
loop_
_entity.id
_entity.type
_entity.pdbx_description
1 polymer ?
#
loop_
_entity_poly.entity_id
_entity_poly.type
_entity_poly.pdbx_seq_one_letter_code
_entity_poly.pdbx_strand_id
1 'polypeptide(L)'
;MRLARGVSPWLLPTVAASAVTSLLSRRDRRWALAAVPLTALTGGMLWFFRDPERTPGPGRILSPADGVVQSIDPWPDGRTRVAIFMSPLNVHVNRAPLAGTVTSVEHVSGGFLPAFDKDSDKNERVVWHLDTALGDLELVQIAGAVARRIVPYLAAGAKVARAERIGLIRFGSRVDVYLPEGIAPAVSVGQKTVAGVTGLDRG
;
A
#
# COMPACT_ATOMS: atom_id res chain seq x y z
N MET A 1 -7.68 -17.35 -0.93
CA MET A 1 -6.90 -16.09 -0.98
C MET A 1 -7.83 -14.94 -0.65
N ARG A 2 -7.55 -14.15 0.39
CA ARG A 2 -8.33 -12.95 0.70
C ARG A 2 -7.92 -11.83 -0.26
N LEU A 3 -8.88 -11.01 -0.68
CA LEU A 3 -8.67 -9.86 -1.55
C LEU A 3 -8.80 -8.57 -0.74
N ALA A 4 -8.08 -7.53 -1.16
CA ALA A 4 -8.14 -6.22 -0.54
C ALA A 4 -9.56 -5.63 -0.62
N ARG A 5 -9.94 -4.85 0.40
CA ARG A 5 -11.24 -4.15 0.42
C ARG A 5 -11.22 -3.03 -0.63
N GLY A 6 -12.33 -2.85 -1.35
CA GLY A 6 -12.48 -1.77 -2.34
C GLY A 6 -11.93 -2.09 -3.73
N VAL A 7 -11.71 -3.36 -4.05
CA VAL A 7 -11.19 -3.82 -5.35
C VAL A 7 -12.26 -4.20 -6.37
N SER A 8 -13.50 -4.42 -5.93
CA SER A 8 -14.59 -4.89 -6.79
C SER A 8 -14.78 -4.07 -8.08
N PRO A 9 -14.71 -2.72 -8.08
CA PRO A 9 -14.84 -1.94 -9.30
C PRO A 9 -13.77 -2.23 -10.36
N TRP A 10 -12.61 -2.76 -9.95
CA TRP A 10 -11.48 -3.08 -10.82
C TRP A 10 -11.47 -4.55 -11.24
N LEU A 11 -11.94 -5.43 -10.36
CA LEU A 11 -11.92 -6.86 -10.58
C LEU A 11 -13.16 -7.37 -11.35
N LEU A 12 -14.36 -6.89 -11.03
CA LEU A 12 -15.59 -7.38 -11.65
C LEU A 12 -15.63 -7.21 -13.18
N PRO A 13 -15.20 -6.06 -13.76
CA PRO A 13 -15.22 -5.91 -15.22
C PRO A 13 -14.26 -6.89 -15.92
N THR A 14 -13.09 -7.13 -15.35
CA THR A 14 -12.09 -8.04 -15.93
C THR A 14 -12.56 -9.50 -15.86
N VAL A 15 -13.12 -9.91 -14.72
CA VAL A 15 -13.75 -11.23 -14.54
C VAL A 15 -14.91 -11.43 -15.50
N ALA A 16 -15.82 -10.45 -15.62
CA ALA A 16 -16.97 -10.54 -16.52
C ALA A 16 -16.54 -10.65 -17.99
N ALA A 17 -15.59 -9.81 -18.43
CA ALA A 17 -15.06 -9.85 -19.78
C ALA A 17 -14.36 -11.18 -20.08
N SER A 18 -13.54 -11.69 -19.15
CA SER A 18 -12.89 -13.00 -19.26
C SER A 18 -13.92 -14.13 -19.36
N ALA A 19 -14.96 -14.12 -18.53
CA ALA A 19 -16.01 -15.14 -18.55
C ALA A 19 -16.82 -15.12 -19.86
N VAL A 20 -17.26 -13.95 -20.30
CA VAL A 20 -18.04 -13.79 -21.54
C VAL A 20 -17.24 -14.25 -22.75
N THR A 21 -16.00 -13.78 -22.91
CA THR A 21 -15.16 -14.17 -24.05
C THR A 21 -14.79 -15.65 -24.03
N SER A 22 -14.59 -16.24 -22.85
CA SER A 22 -14.36 -17.68 -22.70
C SER A 22 -15.60 -18.53 -23.00
N LEU A 23 -16.81 -18.02 -22.75
CA LEU A 23 -18.05 -18.68 -23.14
C LEU A 23 -18.29 -18.61 -24.65
N LEU A 24 -18.03 -17.44 -25.25
CA LEU A 24 -18.16 -17.24 -26.70
C LEU A 24 -17.15 -18.07 -27.50
N SER A 25 -15.94 -18.30 -26.95
CA SER A 25 -14.92 -19.15 -27.61
C SER A 25 -15.32 -20.61 -27.76
N ARG A 26 -16.28 -21.09 -26.96
CA ARG A 26 -16.88 -22.44 -27.11
C ARG A 26 -17.73 -22.56 -28.36
N ARG A 27 -18.28 -21.44 -28.87
CA ARG A 27 -19.10 -21.40 -30.09
C ARG A 27 -18.27 -21.02 -31.32
N ASP A 28 -17.33 -20.09 -31.15
CA ASP A 28 -16.53 -19.55 -32.25
C ASP A 28 -15.10 -19.25 -31.78
N ARG A 29 -14.14 -19.98 -32.37
CA ARG A 29 -12.75 -19.99 -31.92
C ARG A 29 -12.05 -18.64 -32.06
N ARG A 30 -12.58 -17.69 -32.87
CA ARG A 30 -11.99 -16.34 -32.96
C ARG A 30 -12.00 -15.58 -31.62
N TRP A 31 -12.98 -15.88 -30.76
CA TRP A 31 -13.06 -15.28 -29.41
C TRP A 31 -11.93 -15.76 -28.49
N ALA A 32 -11.24 -16.86 -28.81
CA ALA A 32 -10.09 -17.33 -28.03
C ALA A 32 -8.95 -16.29 -28.01
N LEU A 33 -8.78 -15.52 -29.08
CA LEU A 33 -7.78 -14.44 -29.17
C LEU A 33 -8.02 -13.34 -28.12
N ALA A 34 -9.29 -13.07 -27.76
CA ALA A 34 -9.65 -12.14 -26.70
C ALA A 34 -9.68 -12.80 -25.31
N ALA A 35 -10.12 -14.06 -25.23
CA ALA A 35 -10.29 -14.77 -23.95
C ALA A 35 -8.96 -14.98 -23.21
N VAL A 36 -7.88 -15.32 -23.92
CA VAL A 36 -6.55 -15.55 -23.32
C VAL A 36 -6.01 -14.32 -22.59
N PRO A 37 -5.85 -13.14 -23.24
CA PRO A 37 -5.31 -11.97 -22.56
C PRO A 37 -6.22 -11.44 -21.45
N LEU A 38 -7.55 -11.54 -21.58
CA LEU A 38 -8.48 -11.13 -20.52
C LEU A 38 -8.42 -12.05 -19.29
N THR A 39 -8.21 -13.35 -19.51
CA THR A 39 -8.03 -14.32 -18.43
C THR A 39 -6.69 -14.09 -17.72
N ALA A 40 -5.62 -13.83 -18.48
CA ALA A 40 -4.33 -13.45 -17.91
C ALA A 40 -4.41 -12.15 -17.10
N LEU A 41 -5.10 -11.13 -17.63
CA LEU A 41 -5.35 -9.87 -16.93
C LEU A 41 -6.14 -10.11 -15.63
N THR A 42 -7.18 -10.94 -15.67
CA THR A 42 -7.96 -11.30 -14.48
C THR A 42 -7.08 -11.98 -13.43
N GLY A 43 -6.25 -12.95 -13.83
CA GLY A 43 -5.26 -13.58 -12.96
C GLY A 43 -4.28 -12.58 -12.34
N GLY A 44 -3.78 -11.64 -13.16
CA GLY A 44 -2.90 -10.56 -12.72
C GLY A 44 -3.58 -9.62 -11.70
N MET A 45 -4.84 -9.22 -11.93
CA MET A 45 -5.62 -8.40 -11.01
C MET A 45 -5.88 -9.12 -9.69
N LEU A 46 -6.27 -10.40 -9.73
CA LEU A 46 -6.45 -11.22 -8.53
C LEU A 46 -5.16 -11.27 -7.70
N TRP A 47 -4.04 -11.52 -8.37
CA TRP A 47 -2.75 -11.60 -7.72
C TRP A 47 -2.27 -10.24 -7.18
N PHE A 48 -2.48 -9.15 -7.91
CA PHE A 48 -2.14 -7.79 -7.49
C PHE A 48 -2.93 -7.38 -6.23
N PHE A 49 -4.24 -7.65 -6.22
CA PHE A 49 -5.15 -7.29 -5.12
C PHE A 49 -5.21 -8.32 -3.98
N ARG A 50 -4.26 -9.26 -3.93
CA ARG A 50 -4.17 -10.23 -2.84
C ARG A 50 -3.90 -9.54 -1.51
N ASP A 51 -4.50 -10.07 -0.46
CA ASP A 51 -4.36 -9.60 0.92
C ASP A 51 -4.14 -10.81 1.84
N PRO A 52 -2.91 -11.34 1.93
CA PRO A 52 -2.61 -12.47 2.79
C PRO A 52 -2.75 -12.10 4.28
N GLU A 53 -3.18 -13.07 5.10
CA GLU A 53 -3.07 -12.93 6.55
C GLU A 53 -1.60 -12.96 6.99
N ARG A 54 -1.30 -12.23 8.06
CA ARG A 54 0.06 -12.07 8.59
C ARG A 54 0.03 -12.04 10.09
N THR A 55 1.04 -12.67 10.68
CA THR A 55 1.33 -12.57 12.10
C THR A 55 2.28 -11.39 12.31
N PRO A 56 1.99 -10.45 13.24
CA PRO A 56 2.88 -9.34 13.53
C PRO A 56 4.28 -9.82 13.92
N GLY A 57 5.31 -9.22 13.31
CA GLY A 57 6.69 -9.54 13.64
C GLY A 57 7.21 -8.82 14.90
N PRO A 58 8.50 -9.02 15.23
CA PRO A 58 9.16 -8.31 16.33
C PRO A 58 9.43 -6.83 16.00
N GLY A 59 9.81 -6.05 17.01
CA GLY A 59 9.98 -4.59 16.92
C GLY A 59 8.76 -3.86 17.47
N ARG A 60 8.88 -2.58 17.82
CA ARG A 60 7.73 -1.78 18.31
C ARG A 60 6.97 -1.20 17.12
N ILE A 61 7.71 -0.64 16.16
CA ILE A 61 7.20 -0.06 14.92
C ILE A 61 7.45 -1.05 13.78
N LEU A 62 6.40 -1.38 13.03
CA LEU A 62 6.47 -2.30 11.90
C LEU A 62 6.38 -1.55 10.57
N SER A 63 6.91 -2.17 9.52
CA SER A 63 6.81 -1.63 8.18
C SER A 63 5.35 -1.54 7.75
N PRO A 64 4.89 -0.41 7.19
CA PRO A 64 3.53 -0.28 6.70
C PRO A 64 3.30 -0.92 5.32
N ALA A 65 4.36 -1.32 4.63
CA ALA A 65 4.31 -1.70 3.22
C ALA A 65 5.22 -2.90 2.88
N ASP A 66 4.75 -3.73 1.95
CA ASP A 66 5.64 -4.65 1.24
C ASP A 66 6.46 -3.86 0.24
N GLY A 67 7.77 -4.04 0.24
CA GLY A 67 8.59 -3.28 -0.68
C GLY A 67 10.07 -3.36 -0.38
N VAL A 68 10.76 -2.29 -0.77
CA VAL A 68 12.17 -2.07 -0.52
C VAL A 68 12.33 -0.68 0.07
N VAL A 69 13.12 -0.56 1.14
CA VAL A 69 13.50 0.74 1.71
C VAL A 69 14.26 1.53 0.64
N GLN A 70 13.65 2.60 0.17
CA GLN A 70 14.18 3.45 -0.90
C GLN A 70 15.11 4.52 -0.35
N SER A 71 14.73 5.17 0.76
CA SER A 71 15.56 6.17 1.44
C SER A 71 15.26 6.22 2.94
N ILE A 72 16.22 6.74 3.70
CA ILE A 72 16.12 7.03 5.12
C ILE A 72 16.70 8.42 5.30
N ASP A 73 15.84 9.38 5.61
CA ASP A 73 16.20 10.80 5.56
C ASP A 73 15.83 11.49 6.88
N PRO A 74 16.70 12.34 7.45
CA PRO A 74 16.29 13.24 8.53
C PRO A 74 15.23 14.22 7.99
N TRP A 75 14.24 14.53 8.80
CA TRP A 75 13.16 15.44 8.45
C TRP A 75 13.30 16.77 9.21
N PRO A 76 12.85 17.91 8.65
CA PRO A 76 13.06 19.22 9.26
C PRO A 76 12.50 19.40 10.67
N ASP A 77 11.52 18.60 11.08
CA ASP A 77 10.92 18.62 12.41
C ASP A 77 11.64 17.72 13.43
N GLY A 78 12.83 17.19 13.08
CA GLY A 78 13.63 16.32 13.94
C GLY A 78 13.28 14.83 13.84
N ARG A 79 12.21 14.47 13.11
CA ARG A 79 11.87 13.05 12.87
C ARG A 79 12.76 12.43 11.81
N THR A 80 12.70 11.09 11.69
CA THR A 80 13.33 10.36 10.60
C THR A 80 12.27 9.77 9.67
N ARG A 81 12.37 10.07 8.38
CA ARG A 81 11.52 9.50 7.33
C ARG A 81 12.13 8.22 6.80
N VAL A 82 11.34 7.15 6.75
CA VAL A 82 11.66 5.91 6.03
C VAL A 82 10.72 5.76 4.85
N ALA A 83 11.23 5.88 3.64
CA ALA A 83 10.46 5.72 2.40
C ALA A 83 10.56 4.29 1.88
N ILE A 84 9.41 3.66 1.62
CA ILE A 84 9.34 2.27 1.15
C ILE A 84 8.67 2.23 -0.21
N PHE A 85 9.41 1.82 -1.23
CA PHE A 85 8.90 1.66 -2.58
C PHE A 85 8.21 0.30 -2.76
N MET A 86 7.02 0.31 -3.36
CA MET A 86 6.21 -0.87 -3.60
C MET A 86 6.21 -1.19 -5.10
N SER A 87 6.83 -2.30 -5.49
CA SER A 87 6.76 -2.79 -6.87
C SER A 87 5.36 -3.33 -7.18
N PRO A 88 4.95 -3.42 -8.47
CA PRO A 88 3.69 -4.07 -8.85
C PRO A 88 3.56 -5.51 -8.36
N LEU A 89 4.68 -6.14 -7.99
CA LEU A 89 4.72 -7.48 -7.47
C LEU A 89 4.40 -7.61 -5.97
N ASN A 90 4.41 -6.50 -5.24
CA ASN A 90 4.17 -6.47 -3.80
C ASN A 90 2.67 -6.51 -3.45
N VAL A 91 2.35 -6.86 -2.20
CA VAL A 91 1.00 -6.65 -1.66
C VAL A 91 0.81 -5.16 -1.41
N HIS A 92 -0.25 -4.59 -1.96
CA HIS A 92 -0.53 -3.15 -1.86
C HIS A 92 -1.49 -2.75 -0.73
N VAL A 93 -1.88 -3.70 0.10
CA VAL A 93 -2.57 -3.41 1.36
C VAL A 93 -1.55 -2.93 2.37
N ASN A 94 -1.74 -1.71 2.87
CA ASN A 94 -0.88 -1.12 3.88
C ASN A 94 -1.44 -1.35 5.28
N ARG A 95 -0.53 -1.39 6.25
CA ARG A 95 -0.82 -1.72 7.65
C ARG A 95 -0.31 -0.63 8.59
N ALA A 96 -0.96 -0.48 9.73
CA ALA A 96 -0.54 0.44 10.79
C ALA A 96 0.84 0.02 11.34
N PRO A 97 1.84 0.91 11.31
CA PRO A 97 3.16 0.62 11.89
C PRO A 97 3.11 0.36 13.39
N LEU A 98 2.21 1.03 14.09
CA LEU A 98 2.10 1.06 15.54
C LEU A 98 0.63 1.13 15.95
N ALA A 99 0.30 0.64 17.13
CA ALA A 99 -1.05 0.77 17.69
C ALA A 99 -1.29 2.20 18.17
N GLY A 100 -2.50 2.70 18.01
CA GLY A 100 -2.83 4.07 18.38
C GLY A 100 -4.25 4.48 18.02
N THR A 101 -4.49 5.78 18.09
CA THR A 101 -5.73 6.41 17.62
C THR A 101 -5.43 7.22 16.38
N VAL A 102 -6.18 6.99 15.30
CA VAL A 102 -6.08 7.78 14.07
C VAL A 102 -6.62 9.18 14.35
N THR A 103 -5.77 10.19 14.37
CA THR A 103 -6.16 11.58 14.66
C THR A 103 -6.59 12.31 13.39
N SER A 104 -5.98 12.02 12.25
CA SER A 104 -6.45 12.53 10.94
C SER A 104 -6.16 11.57 9.78
N VAL A 105 -6.97 11.70 8.73
CA VAL A 105 -6.83 11.01 7.44
C VAL A 105 -7.12 12.02 6.35
N GLU A 106 -6.07 12.56 5.74
CA GLU A 106 -6.17 13.71 4.83
C GLU A 106 -5.84 13.29 3.41
N HIS A 107 -6.81 13.45 2.51
CA HIS A 107 -6.59 13.22 1.09
C HIS A 107 -6.05 14.49 0.43
N VAL A 108 -4.87 14.38 -0.18
CA VAL A 108 -4.27 15.46 -0.95
C VAL A 108 -4.27 15.06 -2.42
N SER A 109 -4.97 15.85 -3.23
CA SER A 109 -4.98 15.68 -4.68
C SER A 109 -3.63 16.09 -5.28
N GLY A 110 -3.18 15.39 -6.32
CA GLY A 110 -1.88 15.64 -6.93
C GLY A 110 -1.73 15.02 -8.32
N GLY A 111 -0.50 15.12 -8.85
CA GLY A 111 -0.12 14.66 -10.18
C GLY A 111 0.05 13.16 -10.33
N PHE A 112 0.65 12.77 -11.46
CA PHE A 112 0.70 11.40 -11.97
C PHE A 112 2.13 10.95 -12.31
N LEU A 113 3.11 11.33 -11.50
CA LEU A 113 4.49 10.92 -11.72
C LEU A 113 4.72 9.48 -11.28
N PRO A 114 5.72 8.77 -11.84
CA PRO A 114 6.14 7.48 -11.31
C PRO A 114 6.56 7.60 -9.84
N ALA A 115 6.20 6.63 -8.99
CA ALA A 115 6.44 6.70 -7.54
C ALA A 115 7.93 6.67 -7.13
N PHE A 116 8.82 6.31 -8.06
CA PHE A 116 10.27 6.35 -7.86
C PHE A 116 10.91 7.69 -8.28
N ASP A 117 10.12 8.60 -8.87
CA ASP A 117 10.58 9.93 -9.23
C ASP A 117 10.71 10.81 -7.97
N LYS A 118 11.73 11.68 -7.94
CA LYS A 118 11.95 12.65 -6.86
C LYS A 118 10.76 13.60 -6.69
N ASP A 119 10.02 13.88 -7.77
CA ASP A 119 8.89 14.80 -7.76
C ASP A 119 7.56 14.10 -7.39
N SER A 120 7.59 12.80 -7.06
CA SER A 120 6.40 12.03 -6.68
C SER A 120 5.70 12.51 -5.40
N ASP A 121 6.35 13.37 -4.61
CA ASP A 121 5.73 14.06 -3.47
C ASP A 121 4.54 14.95 -3.90
N LYS A 122 4.52 15.36 -5.17
CA LYS A 122 3.43 16.12 -5.80
C LYS A 122 2.28 15.23 -6.27
N ASN A 123 2.38 13.90 -6.16
CA ASN A 123 1.30 13.00 -6.53
C ASN A 123 0.16 13.03 -5.53
N GLU A 124 -0.95 12.42 -5.94
CA GLU A 124 -2.02 12.07 -5.02
C GLU A 124 -1.47 11.28 -3.82
N ARG A 125 -1.85 11.72 -2.61
CA ARG A 125 -1.45 11.06 -1.37
C ARG A 125 -2.55 11.08 -0.33
N VAL A 126 -2.47 10.14 0.61
CA VAL A 126 -3.23 10.19 1.87
C VAL A 126 -2.24 10.28 3.01
N VAL A 127 -2.38 11.33 3.81
CA VAL A 127 -1.59 11.57 5.02
C VAL A 127 -2.39 11.06 6.21
N TRP A 128 -1.75 10.25 7.03
CA TRP A 128 -2.30 9.69 8.25
C TRP A 128 -1.52 10.23 9.43
N HIS A 129 -2.24 10.72 10.43
CA HIS A 129 -1.66 11.03 11.73
C HIS A 129 -2.23 10.06 12.77
N LEU A 130 -1.35 9.48 13.58
CA LEU A 130 -1.69 8.56 14.64
C LEU A 130 -1.08 9.06 15.95
N ASP A 131 -1.92 9.20 16.97
CA ASP A 131 -1.49 9.34 18.35
C ASP A 131 -1.19 7.94 18.90
N THR A 132 0.05 7.72 19.33
CA THR A 132 0.55 6.41 19.75
C THR A 132 1.27 6.48 21.09
N ALA A 133 1.48 5.32 21.72
CA ALA A 133 2.24 5.24 22.96
C ALA A 133 3.72 5.68 22.84
N LEU A 134 4.26 5.80 21.62
CA LEU A 134 5.63 6.27 21.37
C LEU A 134 5.69 7.73 20.88
N GLY A 135 4.55 8.43 20.86
CA GLY A 135 4.41 9.78 20.31
C GLY A 135 3.72 9.81 18.94
N ASP A 136 3.73 10.98 18.31
CA ASP A 136 3.07 11.19 17.02
C ASP A 136 3.75 10.40 15.90
N LEU A 137 2.96 9.59 15.21
CA LEU A 137 3.39 8.86 14.02
C LEU A 137 2.65 9.40 12.80
N GLU A 138 3.39 9.73 11.76
CA GLU A 138 2.83 10.13 10.47
C GLU A 138 3.15 9.06 9.43
N LEU A 139 2.16 8.73 8.61
CA LEU A 139 2.28 7.81 7.50
C LEU A 139 1.67 8.44 6.25
N VAL A 140 2.40 8.41 5.15
CA VAL A 140 1.94 8.97 3.88
C VAL A 140 1.90 7.87 2.84
N GLN A 141 0.71 7.60 2.33
CA GLN A 141 0.49 6.74 1.17
C GLN A 141 0.57 7.60 -0.08
N ILE A 142 1.43 7.26 -1.05
CA ILE A 142 1.63 8.07 -2.27
C ILE A 142 1.32 7.21 -3.48
N ALA A 143 0.29 7.58 -4.23
CA ALA A 143 -0.08 6.88 -5.45
C ALA A 143 0.85 7.24 -6.62
N GLY A 144 1.07 6.29 -7.52
CA GLY A 144 1.77 6.54 -8.78
C GLY A 144 0.89 7.23 -9.84
N ALA A 145 1.14 6.92 -11.11
CA ALA A 145 0.74 7.72 -12.27
C ALA A 145 -0.77 7.83 -12.63
N VAL A 146 -1.71 7.67 -11.70
CA VAL A 146 -3.16 7.80 -11.96
C VAL A 146 -3.92 8.19 -10.68
N ALA A 147 -4.98 8.99 -10.82
CA ALA A 147 -5.77 9.56 -9.73
C ALA A 147 -6.76 8.60 -9.04
N ARG A 148 -7.11 8.95 -7.80
CA ARG A 148 -8.10 8.35 -6.88
C ARG A 148 -7.81 6.89 -6.54
N ARG A 149 -6.54 6.59 -6.28
CA ARG A 149 -6.05 5.21 -6.12
C ARG A 149 -5.86 4.77 -4.67
N ILE A 150 -5.90 5.69 -3.72
CA ILE A 150 -5.74 5.34 -2.31
C ILE A 150 -7.11 5.13 -1.68
N VAL A 151 -7.28 3.99 -1.01
CA VAL A 151 -8.52 3.61 -0.33
C VAL A 151 -8.24 3.52 1.16
N PRO A 152 -8.52 4.57 1.94
CA PRO A 152 -8.47 4.47 3.38
C PRO A 152 -9.56 3.51 3.88
N TYR A 153 -9.23 2.67 4.86
CA TYR A 153 -10.17 1.73 5.48
C TYR A 153 -10.71 2.21 6.82
N LEU A 154 -10.02 3.18 7.42
CA LEU A 154 -10.34 3.80 8.70
C LEU A 154 -10.53 5.30 8.51
N ALA A 155 -11.19 5.93 9.47
CA ALA A 155 -11.40 7.37 9.56
C ALA A 155 -10.78 7.91 10.85
N ALA A 156 -10.68 9.24 10.95
CA ALA A 156 -10.28 9.90 12.19
C ALA A 156 -11.18 9.46 13.38
N GLY A 157 -10.58 9.33 14.56
CA GLY A 157 -11.19 8.80 15.77
C GLY A 157 -11.14 7.28 15.91
N ALA A 158 -10.75 6.54 14.87
CA ALA A 158 -10.65 5.08 14.95
C ALA A 158 -9.44 4.65 15.80
N LYS A 159 -9.64 3.65 16.67
CA LYS A 159 -8.53 2.91 17.29
C LYS A 159 -8.01 1.88 16.29
N VAL A 160 -6.69 1.73 16.20
CA VAL A 160 -6.05 0.80 15.29
C VAL A 160 -4.99 -0.02 16.03
N ALA A 161 -4.97 -1.33 15.80
CA ALA A 161 -3.95 -2.21 16.33
C ALA A 161 -2.70 -2.20 15.44
N ARG A 162 -1.54 -2.50 16.03
CA ARG A 162 -0.30 -2.69 15.27
C ARG A 162 -0.48 -3.79 14.22
N ALA A 163 0.01 -3.56 13.01
CA ALA A 163 -0.15 -4.42 11.83
C ALA A 163 -1.60 -4.57 11.32
N GLU A 164 -2.57 -3.84 11.87
CA GLU A 164 -3.93 -3.80 11.32
C GLU A 164 -3.93 -3.12 9.95
N ARG A 165 -4.86 -3.52 9.07
CA ARG A 165 -4.97 -2.99 7.70
C ARG A 165 -5.57 -1.59 7.74
N ILE A 166 -4.87 -0.60 7.19
CA ILE A 166 -5.32 0.80 7.20
C ILE A 166 -5.80 1.29 5.84
N GLY A 167 -5.34 0.65 4.75
CA GLY A 167 -5.76 1.05 3.41
C GLY A 167 -5.14 0.22 2.30
N LEU A 168 -5.46 0.60 1.07
CA LEU A 168 -4.92 0.03 -0.17
C LEU A 168 -4.44 1.15 -1.07
N ILE A 169 -3.27 0.98 -1.69
CA ILE A 169 -2.85 1.83 -2.80
C ILE A 169 -2.95 1.05 -4.11
N ARG A 170 -3.80 1.48 -5.04
CA ARG A 170 -3.95 0.76 -6.31
C ARG A 170 -2.74 1.05 -7.21
N PHE A 171 -2.19 0.02 -7.83
CA PHE A 171 -1.23 0.07 -8.95
C PHE A 171 0.07 0.88 -8.75
N GLY A 172 0.92 0.43 -7.81
CA GLY A 172 2.28 0.94 -7.61
C GLY A 172 2.29 2.21 -6.76
N SER A 173 3.23 2.26 -5.81
CA SER A 173 3.25 3.36 -4.83
C SER A 173 4.55 3.46 -4.06
N ARG A 174 4.56 4.44 -3.17
CA ARG A 174 5.50 4.58 -2.07
C ARG A 174 4.70 4.74 -0.79
N VAL A 175 5.24 4.25 0.33
CA VAL A 175 4.74 4.60 1.65
C VAL A 175 5.87 5.17 2.45
N ASP A 176 5.66 6.38 2.94
CA ASP A 176 6.59 7.05 3.83
C ASP A 176 6.06 6.91 5.26
N VAL A 177 6.95 6.60 6.19
CA VAL A 177 6.65 6.65 7.62
C VAL A 177 7.65 7.58 8.29
N TYR A 178 7.12 8.54 9.05
CA TYR A 178 7.90 9.43 9.88
C TYR A 178 7.88 8.84 11.28
N LEU A 179 9.04 8.35 11.71
CA LEU A 179 9.18 7.74 13.02
C LEU A 179 8.98 8.81 14.11
N PRO A 180 8.34 8.45 15.25
CA PRO A 180 8.24 9.36 16.38
C PRO A 180 9.62 9.89 16.79
N GLU A 181 9.64 11.09 17.37
CA GLU A 181 10.88 11.76 17.78
C GLU A 181 11.72 10.87 18.72
N GLY A 182 13.04 10.89 18.53
CA GLY A 182 13.98 10.07 19.31
C GLY A 182 14.04 8.58 18.92
N ILE A 183 13.21 8.11 17.98
CA ILE A 183 13.28 6.73 17.49
C ILE A 183 14.20 6.62 16.28
N ALA A 184 15.30 5.87 16.44
CA ALA A 184 16.23 5.58 15.37
C ALA A 184 15.76 4.40 14.48
N PRO A 185 15.91 4.50 13.15
CA PRO A 185 15.59 3.41 12.25
C PRO A 185 16.57 2.23 12.42
N ALA A 186 16.04 1.01 12.33
CA ALA A 186 16.76 -0.26 12.41
C ALA A 186 16.82 -1.01 11.08
N VAL A 187 16.51 -0.31 9.98
CA VAL A 187 16.54 -0.84 8.62
C VAL A 187 17.58 -0.12 7.78
N SER A 188 17.95 -0.69 6.64
CA SER A 188 18.90 -0.09 5.70
C SER A 188 18.27 0.14 4.33
N VAL A 189 18.75 1.14 3.60
CA VAL A 189 18.39 1.35 2.19
C VAL A 189 18.68 0.07 1.39
N GLY A 190 17.74 -0.32 0.52
CA GLY A 190 17.80 -1.58 -0.23
C GLY A 190 17.25 -2.81 0.51
N GLN A 191 16.92 -2.69 1.82
CA GLN A 191 16.33 -3.79 2.58
C GLN A 191 14.89 -4.06 2.13
N LYS A 192 14.56 -5.34 1.92
CA LYS A 192 13.18 -5.78 1.67
C LYS A 192 12.35 -5.70 2.95
N THR A 193 11.13 -5.19 2.84
CA THR A 193 10.18 -5.11 3.94
C THR A 193 8.89 -5.84 3.61
N VAL A 194 8.22 -6.33 4.66
CA VAL A 194 6.90 -6.95 4.59
C VAL A 194 5.98 -6.19 5.56
N ALA A 195 4.86 -5.69 5.05
CA ALA A 195 3.91 -4.89 5.83
C ALA A 195 3.40 -5.65 7.06
N GLY A 196 3.46 -5.02 8.23
CA GLY A 196 3.05 -5.60 9.49
C GLY A 196 3.94 -6.75 9.98
N VAL A 197 5.12 -6.97 9.41
CA VAL A 197 6.04 -8.05 9.82
C VAL A 197 7.45 -7.51 10.07
N THR A 198 8.02 -6.75 9.15
CA THR A 198 9.39 -6.24 9.30
C THR A 198 9.42 -5.10 10.32
N GLY A 199 10.19 -5.21 11.40
CA GLY A 199 10.42 -4.12 12.34
C GLY A 199 11.23 -2.98 11.71
N LEU A 200 10.88 -1.74 12.07
CA LEU A 200 11.57 -0.53 11.63
C LEU A 200 12.46 0.10 12.71
N ASP A 201 12.33 -0.30 13.98
CA ASP A 201 13.10 0.22 15.10
C ASP A 201 13.83 -0.91 15.86
N ARG A 202 14.85 -0.52 16.64
CA ARG A 202 15.47 -1.40 17.64
C ARG A 202 14.62 -1.20 18.90
N GLY A 203 13.78 -2.19 19.19
CA GLY A 203 12.79 -2.13 20.27
C GLY A 203 13.36 -1.79 21.64
#